data_AF-A0A5E4KM66-F1
#
_entry.id   AF-A0A5E4KM66-F1
#
_cell.length_a   1.000
_cell.length_b   1.000
_cell.length_c   1.000
_cell.angle_alpha   90.00
_cell.angle_beta   90.00
_cell.angle_gamma   90.00
#
_symmetry.space_group_name_H-M   'P 1'
#
loop_
_entity.id
_entity.type
_entity.pdbx_description
1 polymer ?
#
loop_
_entity_poly.entity_id
_entity_poly.type
_entity_poly.pdbx_seq_one_letter_code
_entity_poly.pdbx_strand_id
1 'polypeptide(L)'
;MRHSEIGRSMATRVTGKKDRLVIDLVFIAVTIIMVMIISIYLQNNFATAAQSNQVQQTPVQNEIVKKNIMVNVSGGLNNLKSKEWTKLAEHIGRQRATTLLWYYLKTTYDIDAKIVFGSPKELDTAIAVKEPSWGDTPFPTVNIKGVRYYIIDPMAPAIVSDFKYGEMFDDPGKTYLPYNYFRLFPEDIDTVKQWTKETGVDIRHTDILGR
;
A
#
# COMPACT_ATOMS: atom_id res chain seq x y z
N MET A 1 59.33 -49.10 -58.00
CA MET A 1 58.48 -49.82 -58.98
C MET A 1 57.06 -49.29 -58.81
N ARG A 2 56.63 -48.34 -59.66
CA ARG A 2 55.88 -48.49 -60.94
C ARG A 2 54.40 -48.88 -60.78
N HIS A 3 53.54 -47.91 -61.12
CA HIS A 3 52.33 -47.92 -62.00
C HIS A 3 51.26 -46.98 -61.41
N SER A 4 50.82 -45.91 -62.11
CA SER A 4 49.89 -45.87 -63.28
C SER A 4 48.56 -46.59 -62.93
N GLU A 5 47.35 -46.10 -63.15
CA GLU A 5 46.78 -45.06 -63.99
C GLU A 5 45.33 -44.76 -63.55
N ILE A 6 44.85 -43.54 -63.86
CA ILE A 6 43.59 -43.19 -64.55
C ILE A 6 42.33 -44.06 -64.28
N GLY A 7 41.23 -43.42 -63.85
CA GLY A 7 39.89 -43.95 -64.09
C GLY A 7 38.71 -43.25 -63.39
N ARG A 8 38.05 -42.35 -64.13
CA ARG A 8 36.64 -41.85 -64.05
C ARG A 8 35.72 -42.39 -62.93
N SER A 9 34.98 -41.48 -62.28
CA SER A 9 33.52 -41.38 -62.47
C SER A 9 32.95 -40.11 -61.84
N MET A 10 32.24 -39.33 -62.67
CA MET A 10 31.25 -38.36 -62.21
C MET A 10 30.20 -39.09 -61.35
N ALA A 11 29.91 -38.53 -60.18
CA ALA A 11 28.60 -38.65 -59.55
C ALA A 11 28.36 -37.36 -58.77
N THR A 12 27.64 -36.46 -59.42
CA THR A 12 26.97 -35.32 -58.81
C THR A 12 26.12 -35.85 -57.65
N ARG A 13 26.41 -35.42 -56.42
CA ARG A 13 25.43 -35.46 -55.34
C ARG A 13 25.36 -34.11 -54.66
N VAL A 14 24.57 -33.25 -55.28
CA VAL A 14 23.87 -32.15 -54.62
C VAL A 14 23.05 -32.77 -53.50
N THR A 15 23.45 -32.59 -52.24
CA THR A 15 22.55 -32.75 -51.09
C THR A 15 23.22 -32.26 -49.84
N GLY A 16 22.62 -31.28 -49.16
CA GLY A 16 23.03 -30.91 -47.80
C GLY A 16 22.96 -29.43 -47.44
N LYS A 17 22.06 -28.64 -48.04
CA LYS A 17 21.79 -27.26 -47.59
C LYS A 17 20.30 -26.98 -47.38
N LYS A 18 19.50 -28.03 -47.10
CA LYS A 18 18.06 -27.90 -46.80
C LYS A 18 17.75 -27.97 -45.30
N ASP A 19 18.57 -28.64 -44.48
CA ASP A 19 18.18 -28.87 -43.08
C ASP A 19 18.40 -27.65 -42.17
N ARG A 20 19.43 -26.81 -42.42
CA ARG A 20 19.61 -25.56 -41.66
C ARG A 20 18.49 -24.54 -41.93
N LEU A 21 18.03 -24.43 -43.17
CA LEU A 21 16.95 -23.51 -43.54
C LEU A 21 15.61 -23.92 -42.90
N VAL A 22 15.32 -25.22 -42.81
CA VAL A 22 14.12 -25.72 -42.14
C VAL A 22 14.21 -25.52 -40.63
N ILE A 23 15.36 -25.81 -40.02
CA ILE A 23 15.57 -25.58 -38.58
C ILE A 23 15.43 -24.09 -38.24
N ASP A 24 16.02 -23.19 -39.04
CA ASP A 24 15.91 -21.74 -38.85
C ASP A 24 14.46 -21.25 -39.03
N LEU A 25 13.73 -21.76 -40.03
CA LEU A 25 12.31 -21.45 -40.24
C LEU A 25 11.43 -21.94 -39.08
N VAL A 26 11.70 -23.14 -38.55
CA VAL A 26 10.99 -23.68 -37.39
C VAL A 26 11.30 -22.87 -36.14
N PHE A 27 12.56 -22.48 -35.93
CA PHE A 27 12.95 -21.65 -34.80
C PHE A 27 12.30 -20.26 -34.86
N ILE A 28 12.29 -19.62 -36.04
CA ILE A 28 11.60 -18.35 -36.26
C ILE A 28 10.09 -18.50 -36.00
N ALA A 29 9.45 -19.56 -36.52
CA ALA A 29 8.03 -19.81 -36.31
C ALA A 29 7.68 -20.02 -34.83
N VAL A 30 8.49 -20.80 -34.09
CA VAL A 30 8.30 -21.02 -32.64
C VAL A 30 8.51 -19.72 -31.86
N THR A 31 9.49 -18.90 -32.24
CA THR A 31 9.75 -17.61 -31.59
C THR A 31 8.59 -16.65 -31.80
N ILE A 32 8.04 -16.59 -33.03
CA ILE A 32 6.86 -15.77 -33.36
C ILE A 32 5.63 -16.24 -32.57
N ILE A 33 5.40 -17.55 -32.47
CA ILE A 33 4.28 -18.11 -31.69
C ILE A 33 4.43 -17.79 -30.20
N MET A 34 5.64 -17.93 -29.64
CA MET A 34 5.92 -17.56 -28.24
C MET A 34 5.68 -16.08 -27.98
N VAL A 35 6.13 -15.19 -28.89
CA VAL A 35 5.86 -13.75 -28.78
C VAL A 35 4.37 -13.44 -28.89
N MET A 36 3.62 -14.13 -29.75
CA MET A 36 2.17 -13.99 -29.82
C MET A 36 1.47 -14.46 -28.55
N ILE A 37 1.87 -15.61 -27.97
CA ILE A 37 1.31 -16.12 -26.72
C ILE A 37 1.61 -15.16 -25.56
N ILE A 38 2.84 -14.65 -25.45
CA ILE A 38 3.23 -13.66 -24.44
C ILE A 38 2.46 -12.34 -24.64
N SER A 39 2.26 -11.91 -25.89
CA SER A 39 1.47 -10.71 -26.20
C SER A 39 -0.02 -10.89 -25.85
N ILE A 40 -0.60 -12.06 -26.12
CA ILE A 40 -1.98 -12.40 -25.71
C ILE A 40 -2.08 -12.52 -24.20
N TYR A 41 -1.07 -13.05 -23.51
CA TYR A 41 -1.06 -13.15 -22.04
C TYR A 41 -0.91 -11.78 -21.37
N LEU A 42 -0.05 -10.91 -21.92
CA LEU A 42 0.06 -9.50 -21.50
C LEU A 42 -1.23 -8.74 -21.83
N GLN A 43 -1.82 -8.91 -23.01
CA GLN A 43 -3.10 -8.29 -23.34
C GLN A 43 -4.23 -8.84 -22.46
N ASN A 44 -4.26 -10.12 -22.10
CA ASN A 44 -5.31 -10.64 -21.21
C ASN A 44 -5.11 -10.23 -19.73
N ASN A 45 -3.88 -9.94 -19.30
CA ASN A 45 -3.61 -9.36 -17.98
C ASN A 45 -3.73 -7.81 -17.95
N PHE A 46 -3.67 -7.12 -19.10
CA PHE A 46 -3.79 -5.65 -19.20
C PHE A 46 -5.06 -5.15 -19.91
N ALA A 47 -5.86 -6.03 -20.56
CA ALA A 47 -7.05 -5.70 -21.35
C ALA A 47 -8.31 -6.41 -20.83
N THR A 48 -8.41 -6.54 -19.51
CA THR A 48 -9.71 -6.64 -18.82
C THR A 48 -9.85 -5.53 -17.78
N ALA A 49 -9.57 -4.29 -18.19
CA ALA A 49 -10.04 -3.09 -17.47
C ALA A 49 -10.14 -1.84 -18.37
N ALA A 50 -10.20 -1.97 -19.70
CA ALA A 50 -10.32 -0.84 -20.61
C ALA A 50 -11.48 -1.04 -21.60
N GLN A 51 -12.71 -1.07 -21.07
CA GLN A 51 -13.90 -0.41 -21.63
C GLN A 51 -15.10 -0.62 -20.70
N SER A 52 -15.23 0.26 -19.71
CA SER A 52 -16.54 0.69 -19.22
C SER A 52 -16.32 2.02 -18.51
N ASN A 53 -16.74 3.09 -19.20
CA ASN A 53 -16.95 4.44 -18.69
C ASN A 53 -15.70 5.18 -18.16
N GLN A 54 -15.01 5.88 -19.07
CA GLN A 54 -14.57 7.22 -18.71
C GLN A 54 -15.81 8.11 -18.57
N VAL A 55 -16.50 7.99 -17.42
CA VAL A 55 -17.18 9.15 -16.88
C VAL A 55 -16.05 10.07 -16.49
N GLN A 56 -15.91 11.15 -17.25
CA GLN A 56 -15.26 12.38 -16.82
C GLN A 56 -15.73 12.61 -15.39
N GLN A 57 -14.93 12.25 -14.38
CA GLN A 57 -15.31 12.39 -12.97
C GLN A 57 -15.51 13.89 -12.74
N THR A 58 -16.77 14.30 -12.82
CA THR A 58 -17.20 15.63 -12.44
C THR A 58 -16.72 15.85 -11.00
N PRO A 59 -16.36 17.09 -10.60
CA PRO A 59 -15.90 17.40 -9.24
C PRO A 59 -16.77 16.76 -8.14
N VAL A 60 -18.06 16.61 -8.43
CA VAL A 60 -19.08 15.93 -7.63
C VAL A 60 -18.71 14.49 -7.21
N GLN A 61 -18.05 13.69 -8.06
CA GLN A 61 -17.75 12.28 -7.73
C GLN A 61 -16.55 12.14 -6.79
N ASN A 62 -15.54 13.00 -6.94
CA ASN A 62 -14.46 13.14 -5.96
C ASN A 62 -14.98 13.72 -4.63
N GLU A 63 -15.96 14.62 -4.67
CA GLU A 63 -16.64 15.13 -3.47
C GLU A 63 -17.49 14.07 -2.78
N ILE A 64 -18.21 13.20 -3.49
CA ILE A 64 -19.00 12.10 -2.88
C ILE A 64 -18.09 11.07 -2.20
N VAL A 65 -16.95 10.71 -2.83
CA VAL A 65 -15.96 9.81 -2.24
C VAL A 65 -15.33 10.43 -0.98
N LYS A 66 -15.02 11.73 -1.00
CA LYS A 66 -14.52 12.46 0.18
C LYS A 66 -15.60 12.65 1.25
N LYS A 67 -16.86 12.84 0.88
CA LYS A 67 -18.00 13.00 1.81
C LYS A 67 -18.20 11.78 2.71
N ASN A 68 -17.83 10.59 2.23
CA ASN A 68 -17.97 9.33 2.98
C ASN A 68 -16.67 8.82 3.61
N ILE A 69 -15.58 9.60 3.55
CA ILE A 69 -14.26 9.13 3.98
C ILE A 69 -14.24 8.74 5.45
N MET A 70 -14.93 9.49 6.32
CA MET A 70 -14.97 9.15 7.74
C MET A 70 -15.86 7.96 8.07
N VAL A 71 -16.85 7.65 7.24
CA VAL A 71 -17.61 6.39 7.36
C VAL A 71 -16.70 5.21 7.02
N ASN A 72 -15.89 5.33 5.97
CA ASN A 72 -14.90 4.32 5.60
C ASN A 72 -13.81 4.16 6.67
N VAL A 73 -13.30 5.27 7.22
CA VAL A 73 -12.35 5.26 8.35
C VAL A 73 -12.99 4.56 9.55
N SER A 74 -14.21 4.93 9.93
CA SER A 74 -14.93 4.27 11.03
C SER A 74 -15.11 2.76 10.81
N GLY A 75 -15.44 2.34 9.59
CA GLY A 75 -15.47 0.93 9.20
C GLY A 75 -14.11 0.23 9.35
N GLY A 76 -13.03 0.90 8.93
CA GLY A 76 -11.65 0.44 9.12
C GLY A 76 -11.26 0.28 10.58
N LEU A 77 -11.57 1.28 11.40
CA LEU A 77 -11.32 1.26 12.84
C LEU A 77 -12.09 0.12 13.52
N ASN A 78 -13.34 -0.14 13.12
CA ASN A 78 -14.11 -1.30 13.61
C ASN A 78 -13.48 -2.63 13.18
N ASN A 79 -12.93 -2.72 11.97
CA ASN A 79 -12.16 -3.88 11.54
C ASN A 79 -10.88 -4.05 12.37
N LEU A 80 -10.10 -2.99 12.63
CA LEU A 80 -8.94 -3.08 13.53
C LEU A 80 -9.33 -3.55 14.93
N LYS A 81 -10.43 -3.02 15.47
CA LYS A 81 -10.98 -3.44 16.76
C LYS A 81 -11.35 -4.93 16.79
N SER A 82 -11.98 -5.46 15.73
CA SER A 82 -12.33 -6.89 15.64
C SER A 82 -11.10 -7.80 15.48
N LYS A 83 -9.97 -7.22 15.06
CA LYS A 83 -8.66 -7.89 14.94
C LYS A 83 -7.77 -7.70 16.17
N GLU A 84 -8.37 -7.43 17.33
CA GLU A 84 -7.68 -7.31 18.62
C GLU A 84 -6.61 -6.21 18.67
N TRP A 85 -6.77 -5.14 17.87
CA TRP A 85 -5.84 -3.99 17.88
C TRP A 85 -5.53 -3.48 19.28
N THR A 86 -6.52 -3.41 20.19
CA THR A 86 -6.31 -2.92 21.56
C THR A 86 -5.22 -3.71 22.29
N LYS A 87 -5.14 -5.03 22.10
CA LYS A 87 -4.08 -5.85 22.70
C LYS A 87 -2.71 -5.50 22.12
N LEU A 88 -2.63 -5.29 20.80
CA LEU A 88 -1.41 -4.82 20.14
C LEU A 88 -0.98 -3.45 20.68
N ALA A 89 -1.92 -2.50 20.77
CA ALA A 89 -1.67 -1.15 21.25
C ALA A 89 -1.23 -1.10 22.71
N GLU A 90 -1.81 -1.95 23.57
CA GLU A 90 -1.37 -2.14 24.96
C GLU A 90 0.06 -2.67 25.04
N HIS A 91 0.42 -3.60 24.16
CA HIS A 91 1.76 -4.18 24.13
C HIS A 91 2.84 -3.17 23.71
N ILE A 92 2.61 -2.46 22.61
CA ILE A 92 3.60 -1.50 22.06
C ILE A 92 3.53 -0.11 22.71
N GLY A 93 2.47 0.16 23.47
CA GLY A 93 2.23 1.43 24.13
C GLY A 93 1.61 2.51 23.22
N ARG A 94 0.96 3.48 23.87
CA ARG A 94 0.12 4.50 23.23
C ARG A 94 0.83 5.29 22.13
N GLN A 95 2.04 5.78 22.37
CA GLN A 95 2.75 6.64 21.40
C GLN A 95 3.09 5.87 20.13
N ARG A 96 3.57 4.62 20.25
CA ARG A 96 3.87 3.76 19.10
C ARG A 96 2.61 3.31 18.37
N ALA A 97 1.56 2.98 19.11
CA ALA A 97 0.24 2.71 18.54
C ALA A 97 -0.31 3.93 17.77
N THR A 98 -0.04 5.15 18.25
CA THR A 98 -0.40 6.38 17.55
C THR A 98 0.32 6.48 16.21
N THR A 99 1.63 6.28 16.18
CA THR A 99 2.41 6.28 14.93
C THR A 99 1.90 5.24 13.96
N LEU A 100 1.67 4.02 14.44
CA LEU A 100 1.22 2.90 13.62
C LEU A 100 -0.16 3.17 13.02
N LEU A 101 -1.11 3.64 13.84
CA LEU A 101 -2.44 3.99 13.36
C LEU A 101 -2.43 5.21 12.44
N TRP A 102 -1.62 6.22 12.75
CA TRP A 102 -1.45 7.41 11.92
C TRP A 102 -0.96 7.03 10.52
N TYR A 103 0.06 6.17 10.44
CA TYR A 103 0.59 5.72 9.16
C TYR A 103 -0.44 4.86 8.40
N TYR A 104 -1.10 3.92 9.07
CA TYR A 104 -2.18 3.11 8.49
C TYR A 104 -3.28 4.00 7.88
N LEU A 105 -3.72 5.02 8.60
CA LEU A 105 -4.76 5.94 8.14
C LEU A 105 -4.32 6.71 6.89
N LYS A 106 -3.09 7.23 6.88
CA LYS A 106 -2.55 7.95 5.72
C LYS A 106 -2.41 7.06 4.50
N THR A 107 -1.88 5.85 4.64
CA THR A 107 -1.65 4.96 3.49
C THR A 107 -2.91 4.28 2.98
N THR A 108 -3.88 4.02 3.84
CA THR A 108 -5.11 3.28 3.48
C THR A 108 -6.20 4.19 2.96
N TYR A 109 -6.32 5.40 3.54
CA TYR A 109 -7.44 6.31 3.24
C TYR A 109 -7.01 7.62 2.58
N ASP A 110 -5.71 7.88 2.40
CA ASP A 110 -5.18 9.13 1.84
C ASP A 110 -5.73 10.38 2.55
N ILE A 111 -5.76 10.33 3.88
CA ILE A 111 -6.23 11.45 4.71
C ILE A 111 -5.07 12.25 5.31
N ASP A 112 -5.23 13.57 5.41
CA ASP A 112 -4.34 14.43 6.19
C ASP A 112 -4.64 14.26 7.68
N ALA A 113 -4.07 13.18 8.25
CA ALA A 113 -4.08 12.91 9.67
C ALA A 113 -2.92 13.61 10.37
N LYS A 114 -3.19 14.20 11.54
CA LYS A 114 -2.20 14.86 12.41
C LYS A 114 -2.17 14.17 13.76
N ILE A 115 -1.03 14.20 14.45
CA ILE A 115 -0.93 13.73 15.83
C ILE A 115 -1.25 14.90 16.76
N VAL A 116 -2.05 14.66 17.78
CA VAL A 116 -2.36 15.63 18.83
C VAL A 116 -1.98 15.06 20.19
N PHE A 117 -1.40 15.93 21.02
CA PHE A 117 -1.06 15.62 22.40
C PHE A 117 -2.16 16.06 23.34
N GLY A 118 -2.32 15.33 24.44
CA GLY A 118 -3.30 15.60 25.46
C GLY A 118 -2.85 16.72 26.40
N SER A 119 -3.81 17.42 26.98
CA SER A 119 -3.57 18.42 28.03
C SER A 119 -4.41 18.10 29.27
N PRO A 120 -3.82 18.10 30.48
CA PRO A 120 -2.42 18.44 30.80
C PRO A 120 -1.42 17.30 30.59
N LYS A 121 -1.89 16.10 30.19
CA LYS A 121 -1.05 14.92 30.05
C LYS A 121 -0.49 14.84 28.63
N GLU A 122 0.68 15.45 28.41
CA GLU A 122 1.35 15.48 27.10
C GLU A 122 1.68 14.08 26.54
N LEU A 123 1.70 13.03 27.36
CA LEU A 123 1.91 11.66 26.88
C LEU A 123 0.63 10.99 26.34
N ASP A 124 -0.53 11.60 26.54
CA ASP A 124 -1.80 11.11 26.00
C ASP A 124 -1.94 11.55 24.54
N THR A 125 -1.59 10.70 23.59
CA THR A 125 -1.66 11.01 22.17
C THR A 125 -2.93 10.50 21.51
N ALA A 126 -3.41 11.26 20.53
CA ALA A 126 -4.49 10.87 19.64
C ALA A 126 -4.20 11.32 18.20
N ILE A 127 -5.05 10.91 17.27
CA ILE A 127 -4.98 11.31 15.86
C ILE A 127 -6.13 12.26 15.54
N ALA A 128 -5.83 13.41 14.98
CA ALA A 128 -6.80 14.39 14.53
C ALA A 128 -6.94 14.34 13.00
N VAL A 129 -8.17 14.21 12.52
CA VAL A 129 -8.52 14.29 11.09
C VAL A 129 -9.44 15.48 10.92
N LYS A 130 -9.08 16.43 10.07
CA LYS A 130 -9.87 17.66 9.87
C LYS A 130 -11.25 17.32 9.30
N GLU A 131 -12.29 17.89 9.88
CA GLU A 131 -13.65 17.75 9.35
C GLU A 131 -13.74 18.42 7.96
N PRO A 132 -14.21 17.70 6.91
CA PRO A 132 -14.47 18.29 5.62
C PRO A 132 -15.55 19.37 5.72
N SER A 133 -15.40 20.48 5.00
CA SER A 133 -16.36 21.59 4.98
C SER A 133 -17.72 21.28 4.33
N TRP A 134 -17.96 20.03 3.92
CA TRP A 134 -19.05 19.64 3.02
C TRP A 134 -19.92 18.51 3.62
N GLY A 135 -20.74 18.88 4.59
CA GLY A 135 -21.87 18.05 5.05
C GLY A 135 -21.72 17.49 6.46
N ASP A 136 -22.86 17.32 7.11
CA ASP A 136 -22.96 16.73 8.44
C ASP A 136 -22.58 15.24 8.40
N THR A 137 -21.59 14.87 9.19
CA THR A 137 -21.30 13.47 9.50
C THR A 137 -21.85 13.10 10.87
N PRO A 138 -22.27 11.86 11.12
CA PRO A 138 -22.82 11.46 12.42
C PRO A 138 -21.76 11.33 13.53
N PHE A 139 -20.50 11.66 13.25
CA PHE A 139 -19.40 11.46 14.19
C PHE A 139 -19.13 12.72 15.01
N PRO A 140 -18.79 12.58 16.30
CA PRO A 140 -18.47 13.72 17.14
C PRO A 140 -17.17 14.40 16.65
N THR A 141 -17.09 15.71 16.86
CA THR A 141 -15.91 16.53 16.53
C THR A 141 -15.48 17.39 17.70
N VAL A 142 -14.19 17.63 17.82
CA VAL A 142 -13.58 18.55 18.78
C VAL A 142 -13.10 19.81 18.05
N ASN A 143 -13.30 20.98 18.66
CA ASN A 143 -12.76 22.23 18.13
C ASN A 143 -11.34 22.48 18.65
N ILE A 144 -10.39 22.59 17.72
CA ILE A 144 -8.98 22.87 17.99
C ILE A 144 -8.63 24.16 17.23
N LYS A 145 -8.32 25.23 17.97
CA LYS A 145 -7.96 26.56 17.43
C LYS A 145 -8.94 27.06 16.35
N GLY A 146 -10.24 26.87 16.54
CA GLY A 146 -11.29 27.34 15.62
C GLY A 146 -11.60 26.39 14.46
N VAL A 147 -10.93 25.23 14.37
CA VAL A 147 -11.14 24.22 13.32
C VAL A 147 -11.68 22.94 13.95
N ARG A 148 -12.67 22.31 13.31
CA ARG A 148 -13.27 21.06 13.76
C ARG A 148 -12.46 19.85 13.28
N TYR A 149 -12.21 18.91 14.18
CA TYR A 149 -11.50 17.67 13.91
C TYR A 149 -12.26 16.47 14.48
N TYR A 150 -12.23 15.35 13.77
CA TYR A 150 -12.48 14.04 14.37
C TYR A 150 -11.24 13.62 15.12
N ILE A 151 -11.43 13.14 16.35
CA ILE A 151 -10.33 12.61 17.16
C ILE A 151 -10.46 11.10 17.22
N ILE A 152 -9.36 10.41 16.93
CA ILE A 152 -9.28 8.95 16.95
C ILE A 152 -8.35 8.53 18.08
N ASP A 153 -8.85 7.71 19.00
CA ASP A 153 -8.05 7.13 20.08
C ASP A 153 -7.21 5.94 19.54
N PRO A 154 -5.88 5.99 19.64
CA PRO A 154 -5.01 4.90 19.19
C PRO A 154 -5.06 3.65 20.07
N MET A 155 -5.53 3.73 21.32
CA MET A 155 -5.62 2.55 22.20
C MET A 155 -6.90 1.74 21.95
N ALA A 156 -7.99 2.45 21.66
CA ALA A 156 -9.26 1.88 21.25
C ALA A 156 -9.65 2.55 19.92
N PRO A 157 -9.30 1.97 18.75
CA PRO A 157 -9.39 2.62 17.45
C PRO A 157 -10.86 2.97 17.18
N ALA A 158 -11.21 4.21 17.50
CA ALA A 158 -12.57 4.72 17.48
C ALA A 158 -12.54 6.25 17.45
N ILE A 159 -13.56 6.84 16.83
CA ILE A 159 -13.77 8.29 16.87
C ILE A 159 -14.38 8.65 18.22
N VAL A 160 -13.75 9.56 18.96
CA VAL A 160 -14.13 9.93 20.33
C VAL A 160 -14.62 11.38 20.40
N SER A 161 -15.52 11.64 21.35
CA SER A 161 -16.07 12.98 21.63
C SER A 161 -15.16 13.84 22.49
N ASP A 162 -14.31 13.22 23.31
CA ASP A 162 -13.63 13.89 24.40
C ASP A 162 -12.12 13.73 24.29
N PHE A 163 -11.45 14.81 23.87
CA PHE A 163 -10.00 14.90 23.90
C PHE A 163 -9.59 16.34 24.19
N LYS A 164 -8.95 16.55 25.35
CA LYS A 164 -8.34 17.83 25.68
C LYS A 164 -6.99 17.89 25.01
N TYR A 165 -6.84 18.73 23.98
CA TYR A 165 -5.60 18.83 23.24
C TYR A 165 -4.63 19.86 23.84
N GLY A 166 -3.35 19.65 23.62
CA GLY A 166 -2.25 20.58 23.81
C GLY A 166 -1.65 20.96 22.46
N GLU A 167 -0.57 20.28 22.05
CA GLU A 167 0.11 20.53 20.78
C GLU A 167 -0.33 19.59 19.65
N MET A 168 -0.05 19.98 18.39
CA MET A 168 -0.41 19.24 17.18
C MET A 168 0.77 19.21 16.19
N PHE A 169 1.02 18.04 15.60
CA PHE A 169 2.13 17.80 14.67
C PHE A 169 1.67 17.04 13.43
N ASP A 170 2.31 17.36 12.30
CA ASP A 170 2.07 16.68 11.02
C ASP A 170 2.78 15.32 10.91
N ASP A 171 3.79 15.08 11.74
CA ASP A 171 4.67 13.91 11.66
C ASP A 171 5.19 13.53 13.07
N PRO A 172 5.02 12.26 13.53
CA PRO A 172 5.58 11.79 14.79
C PRO A 172 7.11 11.91 14.89
N GLY A 173 7.83 11.96 13.76
CA GLY A 173 9.28 12.18 13.72
C GLY A 173 9.70 13.64 14.00
N LYS A 174 8.77 14.60 14.02
CA LYS A 174 9.05 16.04 14.20
C LYS A 174 8.68 16.59 15.58
N THR A 175 8.43 15.73 16.56
CA THR A 175 7.99 16.16 17.91
C THR A 175 9.15 16.64 18.77
N TYR A 176 8.85 17.45 19.80
CA TYR A 176 9.81 17.87 20.83
C TYR A 176 10.07 16.79 21.89
N LEU A 177 9.28 15.71 21.91
CA LEU A 177 9.42 14.66 22.89
C LEU A 177 10.74 13.89 22.67
N PRO A 178 11.37 13.39 23.75
CA PRO A 178 12.65 12.70 23.66
C PRO A 178 12.65 11.60 22.59
N TYR A 179 13.79 11.43 21.93
CA TYR A 179 13.99 10.40 20.92
C TYR A 179 13.50 9.04 21.44
N ASN A 180 12.66 8.35 20.66
CA ASN A 180 12.12 6.99 20.83
C ASN A 180 10.68 6.81 21.35
N TYR A 181 9.95 7.85 21.77
CA TYR A 181 8.55 7.63 22.21
C TYR A 181 7.64 7.09 21.09
N PHE A 182 7.81 7.57 19.87
CA PHE A 182 6.97 7.21 18.72
C PHE A 182 7.54 6.10 17.84
N ARG A 183 8.77 5.66 18.13
CA ARG A 183 9.48 4.68 17.30
C ARG A 183 9.17 3.27 17.78
N LEU A 184 8.90 2.37 16.83
CA LEU A 184 8.82 0.94 17.09
C LEU A 184 10.23 0.41 17.39
N PHE A 185 10.40 -0.22 18.55
CA PHE A 185 11.59 -1.01 18.83
C PHE A 185 11.56 -2.34 18.07
N PRO A 186 12.69 -3.05 17.93
CA PRO A 186 12.73 -4.34 17.26
C PRO A 186 11.67 -5.32 17.78
N GLU A 187 11.44 -5.35 19.09
CA GLU A 187 10.42 -6.20 19.72
C GLU A 187 9.00 -5.78 19.31
N ASP A 188 8.73 -4.48 19.24
CA ASP A 188 7.44 -3.97 18.76
C ASP A 188 7.21 -4.34 17.28
N ILE A 189 8.26 -4.27 16.45
CA ILE A 189 8.20 -4.63 15.03
C ILE A 189 7.84 -6.11 14.87
N ASP A 190 8.46 -6.99 15.65
CA ASP A 190 8.18 -8.42 15.61
C ASP A 190 6.76 -8.73 16.07
N THR A 191 6.29 -8.05 17.13
CA THR A 191 4.89 -8.14 17.58
C THR A 191 3.91 -7.66 16.50
N VAL A 192 4.18 -6.53 15.84
CA VAL A 192 3.33 -6.02 14.75
C VAL A 192 3.30 -7.00 13.56
N LYS A 193 4.46 -7.55 13.16
CA LYS A 193 4.54 -8.52 12.06
C LYS A 193 3.76 -9.80 12.38
N GLN A 194 3.90 -10.31 13.60
CA GLN A 194 3.16 -11.49 14.05
C GLN A 194 1.65 -11.21 14.03
N TRP A 195 1.23 -10.08 14.58
CA TRP A 195 -0.18 -9.66 14.57
C TRP A 195 -0.73 -9.53 13.14
N THR A 196 0.00 -8.90 12.22
CA THR A 196 -0.38 -8.80 10.80
C THR A 196 -0.53 -10.18 10.16
N LYS A 197 0.38 -11.11 10.44
CA LYS A 197 0.32 -12.49 9.94
C LYS A 197 -0.92 -13.24 10.45
N GLU A 198 -1.27 -13.06 11.73
CA GLU A 198 -2.42 -13.72 12.36
C GLU A 198 -3.76 -13.14 11.90
N THR A 199 -3.83 -11.82 11.74
CA THR A 199 -5.09 -11.11 11.51
C THR A 199 -5.40 -10.88 10.03
N GLY A 200 -4.37 -10.89 9.18
CA GLY A 200 -4.42 -10.54 7.77
C GLY A 200 -4.51 -9.04 7.49
N VAL A 201 -4.35 -8.18 8.52
CA VAL A 201 -4.40 -6.73 8.32
C VAL A 201 -3.06 -6.25 7.75
N ASP A 202 -3.10 -5.69 6.54
CA ASP A 202 -1.95 -5.01 5.93
C ASP A 202 -1.70 -3.67 6.63
N ILE A 203 -0.74 -3.68 7.55
CA ILE A 203 -0.20 -2.48 8.17
C ILE A 203 1.26 -2.35 7.76
N ARG A 204 1.50 -1.41 6.86
CA ARG A 204 2.82 -0.92 6.60
C ARG A 204 3.29 -0.12 7.83
N HIS A 205 4.53 -0.32 8.23
CA HIS A 205 5.19 0.50 9.23
C HIS A 205 6.46 1.06 8.60
N THR A 206 6.74 2.33 8.86
CA THR A 206 8.03 2.93 8.49
C THR A 206 8.90 2.94 9.74
N ASP A 207 10.13 2.44 9.61
CA ASP A 207 11.19 2.90 10.51
C ASP A 207 11.47 4.33 10.05
N ILE A 208 10.92 5.32 10.74
CA ILE A 208 11.13 6.75 10.43
C ILE A 208 12.55 7.11 10.91
N LEU A 209 13.54 6.44 10.35
CA LEU A 209 14.91 6.93 10.25
C LEU A 209 15.07 7.34 8.80
N GLY A 210 15.13 8.66 8.60
CA GLY A 210 15.45 9.22 7.30
C GLY A 210 16.72 8.59 6.72
N ARG A 211 16.61 8.22 5.45
CA ARG A 211 17.70 8.43 4.51
C ARG A 211 17.34 9.65 3.67
#